data_AF-A0A931YWJ6-F1
#
_entry.id   AF-A0A931YWJ6-F1
#
_cell.length_a   1.000
_cell.length_b   1.000
_cell.length_c   1.000
_cell.angle_alpha   90.00
_cell.angle_beta   90.00
_cell.angle_gamma   90.00
#
_symmetry.space_group_name_H-M   'P 1'
#
loop_
_entity.id
_entity.type
_entity.pdbx_description
1 polymer ?
#
loop_
_entity_poly.entity_id
_entity_poly.type
_entity_poly.pdbx_seq_one_letter_code
_entity_poly.pdbx_strand_id
1 'polypeptide(L)'
;MFKHICVPVDNSDFSNRAIDLAVELGRTCGARLTGIHVYAARLHDYRFKQMEYTLPDEYKDENELERQRKIHDSLIAMGLQLISDSYLDVMDKQAGAAGLAFERKMIDGKHYKVLIDDCAASDYDLVIMGALGMGAVKDSQIGSVTERFVRRVSRDTLIVRNTDPLRDQQGAIVVCLDGSPQSFNGLKLGIGLSKALGRPLQAIAVYDPYLHYAMFNGIVGVLNEKASKIFRFKEQEQLHEEIIDTGLAKIYQSHLEIGRKLAAEEGVDLAITLLDGKCYEKILSFARKEQPWLLILGRIGVHSDEHEVDLGSNTENLLRLAPCNVLLTGGKFYPPLDVKAEEIIAWTEEAEARMEKVPPQVKGVARTALLRYAIEQGHTVITNKVIDEAMAIFMPTRMAEKMQIMAEDLAVAKLRTAQQAATAICSVCGYTVKGPNPVVTCPVCGAAPEKFQLISREVVEAIATQEGGIEEEESMPGVAVKWSADARDALREVEDAYLRRRAKARVEKYARSKRIPVITCQLALPMIEETVGRDKLGAGWDTLLARTKFEPAEAPVAVAAAAGAGFAWTEDATARLNRVPAGFMRDMTREEVEKVAAGKGATTIDLALCEEGIGHARETMNEVIAGYVSKKKPR
;
A
#
# COMPACT_ATOMS: atom_id res chain seq x y z
N MET A 1 13.86 -5.63 7.83
CA MET A 1 13.96 -5.26 9.26
C MET A 1 14.57 -3.88 9.38
N PHE A 2 14.78 -3.37 10.60
CA PHE A 2 15.41 -2.08 10.87
C PHE A 2 16.82 -2.01 10.26
N LYS A 3 17.16 -0.92 9.58
CA LYS A 3 18.47 -0.67 8.98
C LYS A 3 19.23 0.43 9.72
N HIS A 4 18.51 1.35 10.35
CA HIS A 4 19.09 2.46 11.11
C HIS A 4 18.40 2.62 12.47
N ILE A 5 19.16 2.39 13.55
CA ILE A 5 18.69 2.47 14.93
C ILE A 5 19.33 3.69 15.62
N CYS A 6 18.51 4.55 16.22
CA CYS A 6 18.94 5.69 17.01
C CYS A 6 18.74 5.43 18.50
N VAL A 7 19.73 5.79 19.32
CA VAL A 7 19.69 5.62 20.78
C VAL A 7 20.02 6.95 21.45
N PRO A 8 19.03 7.62 22.04
CA PRO A 8 19.27 8.71 22.97
C PRO A 8 19.95 8.20 24.23
N VAL A 9 21.10 8.76 24.57
CA VAL A 9 21.88 8.36 25.74
C VAL A 9 21.87 9.42 26.83
N ASP A 10 21.81 9.01 28.10
CA ASP A 10 21.96 9.91 29.25
C ASP A 10 22.72 9.27 30.42
N ASN A 11 23.32 8.09 30.22
CA ASN A 11 24.05 7.30 31.22
C ASN A 11 23.21 6.85 32.44
N SER A 12 21.88 6.95 32.37
CA SER A 12 20.99 6.25 33.31
C SER A 12 20.97 4.74 33.02
N ASP A 13 20.57 3.94 34.02
CA ASP A 13 20.47 2.47 33.86
C ASP A 13 19.57 2.08 32.68
N PHE A 14 18.47 2.81 32.46
CA PHE A 14 17.56 2.56 31.34
C PHE A 14 18.17 2.93 29.99
N SER A 15 18.93 4.02 29.93
CA SER A 15 19.67 4.40 28.73
C SER A 15 20.79 3.40 28.42
N ASN A 16 21.51 2.93 29.43
CA ASN A 16 22.55 1.93 29.25
C ASN A 16 21.96 0.59 28.77
N ARG A 17 20.82 0.18 29.33
CA ARG A 17 20.09 -0.99 28.81
C ARG A 17 19.58 -0.78 27.37
N ALA A 18 19.17 0.44 27.01
CA ALA A 18 18.80 0.77 25.63
C ALA A 18 19.97 0.61 24.65
N ILE A 19 21.20 0.94 25.07
CA ILE A 19 22.41 0.69 24.28
C ILE A 19 22.59 -0.82 24.05
N ASP A 20 22.51 -1.63 25.10
CA ASP A 20 22.68 -3.09 24.97
C ASP A 20 21.68 -3.70 23.99
N LEU A 21 20.39 -3.33 24.11
CA LEU A 21 19.32 -3.81 23.22
C LEU A 21 19.52 -3.33 21.78
N ALA A 22 20.01 -2.11 21.59
CA ALA A 22 20.33 -1.58 20.27
C ALA A 22 21.47 -2.36 19.61
N VAL A 23 22.49 -2.75 20.37
CA VAL A 23 23.61 -3.55 19.87
C VAL A 23 23.14 -4.98 19.53
N GLU A 24 22.30 -5.59 20.36
CA GLU A 24 21.70 -6.90 20.10
C GLU A 24 20.84 -6.90 18.82
N LEU A 25 19.91 -5.95 18.71
CA LEU A 25 19.07 -5.79 17.52
C LEU A 25 19.89 -5.39 16.30
N GLY A 26 20.89 -4.54 16.47
CA GLY A 26 21.80 -4.09 15.42
C GLY A 26 22.58 -5.23 14.80
N ARG A 27 23.16 -6.13 15.63
CA ARG A 27 23.84 -7.35 15.16
C ARG A 27 22.89 -8.26 14.37
N THR A 28 21.69 -8.45 14.90
CA THR A 28 20.71 -9.36 14.31
C THR A 28 20.17 -8.84 12.97
N CYS A 29 20.00 -7.52 12.84
CA CYS A 29 19.44 -6.90 11.65
C CYS A 29 20.50 -6.41 10.64
N GLY A 30 21.78 -6.36 11.03
CA GLY A 30 22.83 -5.67 10.28
C GLY A 30 22.61 -4.15 10.20
N ALA A 31 22.03 -3.56 11.25
CA ALA A 31 21.68 -2.15 11.27
C ALA A 31 22.86 -1.26 11.70
N ARG A 32 22.94 -0.04 11.14
CA ARG A 32 23.82 1.00 11.65
C ARG A 32 23.22 1.64 12.90
N LEU A 33 24.08 2.06 13.83
CA LEU A 33 23.68 2.65 15.09
C LEU A 33 24.04 4.14 15.13
N THR A 34 23.16 4.98 15.65
CA THR A 34 23.45 6.38 15.96
C THR A 34 23.22 6.63 17.44
N GLY A 35 24.25 7.08 18.14
CA GLY A 35 24.16 7.53 19.53
C GLY A 35 23.94 9.04 19.55
N ILE A 36 22.89 9.49 20.25
CA ILE A 36 22.59 10.93 20.40
C ILE A 36 22.57 11.34 21.87
N HIS A 37 23.35 12.35 22.22
CA HIS A 37 23.24 13.03 23.50
C HIS A 37 22.87 14.50 23.28
N VAL A 38 21.81 14.94 23.94
CA VAL A 38 21.41 16.35 23.95
C VAL A 38 21.77 16.94 25.30
N TYR A 39 22.57 17.99 25.31
CA TYR A 39 22.93 18.73 26.52
C TYR A 39 22.36 20.15 26.47
N ALA A 40 22.18 20.80 27.62
CA ALA A 40 21.41 22.03 27.73
C ALA A 40 22.26 23.21 28.24
N ALA A 41 23.36 23.54 27.56
CA ALA A 41 24.31 24.56 28.03
C ALA A 41 23.66 25.94 28.15
N ARG A 42 22.86 26.35 27.15
CA ARG A 42 22.16 27.66 27.15
C ARG A 42 21.13 27.80 28.26
N LEU A 43 20.46 26.72 28.64
CA LEU A 43 19.47 26.73 29.73
C LEU A 43 20.16 26.90 31.08
N HIS A 44 21.36 26.35 31.23
CA HIS A 44 22.19 26.53 32.42
C HIS A 44 22.65 27.98 32.58
N ASP A 45 23.18 28.58 31.50
CA ASP A 45 23.58 30.01 31.47
C ASP A 45 22.43 30.95 31.86
N TYR A 46 21.22 30.74 31.30
CA TYR A 46 20.05 31.53 31.68
C TYR A 46 19.76 31.48 33.20
N ARG A 47 19.85 30.30 33.82
CA ARG A 47 19.62 30.14 35.26
C ARG A 47 20.73 30.74 36.09
N PHE A 48 21.98 30.63 35.64
CA PHE A 48 23.12 31.28 36.28
C PHE A 48 22.90 32.80 36.35
N LYS A 49 22.53 33.44 35.24
CA LYS A 49 22.20 34.88 35.18
C LYS A 49 21.07 35.27 36.13
N GLN A 50 20.05 34.42 36.28
CA GLN A 50 18.96 34.67 37.24
C GLN A 50 19.39 34.58 38.71
N MET A 51 20.49 33.89 39.03
CA MET A 51 20.98 33.74 40.41
C MET A 51 21.96 34.85 40.82
N GLU A 52 22.39 35.71 39.89
CA GLU A 52 23.40 36.75 40.15
C GLU A 52 23.01 37.69 41.31
N TYR A 53 21.72 37.98 41.48
CA TYR A 53 21.24 38.84 42.58
C TYR A 53 21.43 38.21 43.97
N THR A 54 21.59 36.88 44.04
CA THR A 54 21.79 36.13 45.29
C THR A 54 23.27 36.00 45.68
N LEU A 55 24.20 36.42 44.81
CA LEU A 55 25.62 36.35 45.08
C LEU A 55 26.02 37.30 46.23
N PRO A 56 27.04 36.95 47.03
CA PRO A 56 27.63 37.89 48.00
C PRO A 56 28.06 39.21 47.35
N ASP A 57 28.03 40.32 48.09
CA ASP A 57 28.21 41.67 47.51
C ASP A 57 29.58 41.86 46.83
N GLU A 58 30.62 41.14 47.28
CA GLU A 58 31.95 41.13 46.65
C GLU A 58 31.95 40.60 45.20
N TYR A 59 30.91 39.85 44.81
CA TYR A 59 30.74 39.28 43.47
C TYR A 59 29.66 40.00 42.63
N LYS A 60 29.03 41.05 43.17
CA LYS A 60 28.01 41.85 42.46
C LYS A 60 28.58 43.03 41.68
N ASP A 61 29.90 43.22 41.69
CA ASP A 61 30.57 44.20 40.84
C ASP A 61 30.39 43.84 39.36
N GLU A 62 30.13 44.84 38.52
CA GLU A 62 29.83 44.65 37.09
C GLU A 62 30.95 43.92 36.34
N ASN A 63 32.22 44.26 36.63
CA ASN A 63 33.36 43.61 35.97
C ASN A 63 33.52 42.15 36.42
N GLU A 64 33.28 41.88 37.70
CA GLU A 64 33.37 40.53 38.24
C GLU A 64 32.22 39.65 37.74
N LEU A 65 30.99 40.18 37.62
CA LEU A 65 29.86 39.48 37.01
C LEU A 65 30.15 39.12 35.55
N GLU A 66 30.66 40.06 34.75
CA GLU A 66 31.05 39.76 33.36
C GLU A 66 32.14 38.69 33.27
N ARG A 67 33.14 38.75 34.15
CA ARG A 67 34.20 37.75 34.24
C ARG A 67 33.64 36.38 34.60
N GLN A 68 32.77 36.31 35.61
CA GLN A 68 32.12 35.07 36.02
C GLN A 68 31.26 34.47 34.91
N ARG A 69 30.46 35.27 34.19
CA ARG A 69 29.68 34.80 33.03
C ARG A 69 30.58 34.16 31.99
N LYS A 70 31.66 34.84 31.57
CA LYS A 70 32.62 34.31 30.58
C LYS A 70 33.26 33.00 31.03
N ILE A 71 33.72 32.95 32.28
CA ILE A 71 34.37 31.75 32.84
C ILE A 71 33.35 30.60 32.92
N HIS A 72 32.18 30.85 33.51
CA HIS A 72 31.13 29.87 33.69
C HIS A 72 30.63 29.32 32.34
N ASP A 73 30.35 30.19 31.36
CA ASP A 73 29.90 29.77 30.03
C ASP A 73 30.91 28.85 29.36
N SER A 74 32.20 29.20 29.44
CA SER A 74 33.27 28.37 28.86
C SER A 74 33.45 27.03 29.58
N LEU A 75 33.47 27.02 30.92
CA LEU A 75 33.68 25.83 31.72
C LEU A 75 32.49 24.86 31.63
N ILE A 76 31.26 25.38 31.67
CA ILE A 76 30.05 24.57 31.58
C ILE A 76 29.88 24.03 30.17
N ALA A 77 30.08 24.83 29.12
CA ALA A 77 29.97 24.34 27.76
C ALA A 77 30.99 23.21 27.49
N MET A 78 32.25 23.42 27.85
CA MET A 78 33.31 22.43 27.69
C MET A 78 33.06 21.19 28.57
N GLY A 79 32.67 21.39 29.82
CA GLY A 79 32.36 20.30 30.76
C GLY A 79 31.19 19.45 30.30
N LEU A 80 30.09 20.07 29.88
CA LEU A 80 28.94 19.35 29.33
C LEU A 80 29.29 18.61 28.03
N GLN A 81 30.10 19.19 27.15
CA GLN A 81 30.58 18.51 25.95
C GLN A 81 31.42 17.27 26.28
N LEU A 82 32.37 17.39 27.22
CA LEU A 82 33.19 16.25 27.66
C LEU A 82 32.36 15.13 28.30
N ILE A 83 31.38 15.48 29.12
CA ILE A 83 30.45 14.51 29.72
C ILE A 83 29.61 13.83 28.62
N SER A 84 29.07 14.63 27.69
CA SER A 84 28.28 14.13 26.55
C SER A 84 29.07 13.14 25.71
N ASP A 85 30.34 13.46 25.44
CA ASP A 85 31.23 12.59 24.66
C ASP A 85 31.54 11.30 25.43
N SER A 86 31.75 11.40 26.75
CA SER A 86 31.98 10.23 27.61
C SER A 86 30.79 9.26 27.63
N TYR A 87 29.56 9.77 27.54
CA TYR A 87 28.37 8.91 27.45
C TYR A 87 28.27 8.18 26.11
N LEU A 88 28.61 8.85 25.01
CA LEU A 88 28.62 8.25 23.67
C LEU A 88 29.76 7.24 23.50
N ASP A 89 30.88 7.44 24.20
CA ASP A 89 32.04 6.54 24.23
C ASP A 89 31.68 5.12 24.67
N VAL A 90 30.74 4.98 25.60
CA VAL A 90 30.24 3.68 26.06
C VAL A 90 29.60 2.94 24.90
N MET A 91 28.71 3.61 24.17
CA MET A 91 28.02 3.04 23.03
C MET A 91 28.96 2.76 21.85
N ASP A 92 29.92 3.66 21.58
CA ASP A 92 30.92 3.49 20.52
C ASP A 92 31.72 2.20 20.72
N LYS A 93 32.24 1.99 21.94
CA LYS A 93 33.00 0.79 22.28
C LYS A 93 32.17 -0.48 22.12
N GLN A 94 30.91 -0.47 22.54
CA GLN A 94 30.02 -1.62 22.38
C GLN A 94 29.68 -1.90 20.91
N ALA A 95 29.40 -0.86 20.12
CA ALA A 95 29.12 -0.97 18.69
C ALA A 95 30.36 -1.47 17.92
N GLY A 96 31.54 -0.94 18.23
CA GLY A 96 32.81 -1.38 17.67
C GLY A 96 33.13 -2.85 18.01
N ALA A 97 32.93 -3.26 19.26
CA ALA A 97 33.07 -4.67 19.66
C ALA A 97 32.03 -5.59 18.99
N ALA A 98 30.93 -5.03 18.50
CA ALA A 98 29.91 -5.71 17.72
C ALA A 98 30.13 -5.68 16.21
N GLY A 99 31.14 -4.96 15.72
CA GLY A 99 31.38 -4.77 14.29
C GLY A 99 30.28 -3.95 13.59
N LEU A 100 29.55 -3.11 14.33
CA LEU A 100 28.47 -2.28 13.79
C LEU A 100 28.97 -0.88 13.44
N ALA A 101 28.47 -0.33 12.34
CA ALA A 101 28.73 1.07 12.00
C ALA A 101 28.07 2.00 13.03
N PHE A 102 28.83 2.95 13.56
CA PHE A 102 28.37 3.85 14.61
C PHE A 102 28.57 5.32 14.23
N GLU A 103 27.53 6.13 14.45
CA GLU A 103 27.55 7.59 14.28
C GLU A 103 27.29 8.28 15.63
N ARG A 104 28.09 9.29 15.94
CA ARG A 104 28.00 10.07 17.19
C ARG A 104 27.35 11.41 16.92
N LYS A 105 26.32 11.77 17.68
CA LYS A 105 25.66 13.08 17.63
C LYS A 105 25.60 13.73 19.00
N MET A 106 26.20 14.91 19.13
CA MET A 106 26.09 15.78 20.30
C MET A 106 25.44 17.09 19.89
N ILE A 107 24.35 17.47 20.55
CA ILE A 107 23.57 18.65 20.16
C ILE A 107 23.21 19.47 21.40
N ASP A 108 23.47 20.79 21.35
CA ASP A 108 23.03 21.73 22.40
C ASP A 108 21.55 22.11 22.21
N GLY A 109 20.78 22.01 23.29
CA GLY A 109 19.43 22.55 23.34
C GLY A 109 18.53 21.86 24.36
N LYS A 110 17.22 22.04 24.18
CA LYS A 110 16.23 21.42 25.06
C LYS A 110 16.00 19.97 24.62
N HIS A 111 16.44 19.02 25.45
CA HIS A 111 16.40 17.56 25.24
C HIS A 111 15.30 17.07 24.29
N TYR A 112 14.03 17.07 24.72
CA TYR A 112 12.93 16.52 23.90
C TYR A 112 12.76 17.24 22.56
N LYS A 113 12.98 18.56 22.49
CA LYS A 113 12.75 19.33 21.27
C LYS A 113 13.78 18.95 20.22
N VAL A 114 15.05 18.94 20.61
CA VAL A 114 16.16 18.58 19.73
C VAL A 114 16.05 17.13 19.26
N LEU A 115 15.68 16.20 20.16
CA LEU A 115 15.48 14.80 19.78
C LEU A 115 14.34 14.63 18.75
N ILE A 116 13.24 15.36 18.91
CA ILE A 116 12.13 15.34 17.94
C ILE A 116 12.59 15.92 16.60
N ASP A 117 13.26 17.07 16.62
CA ASP A 117 13.73 17.76 15.42
C ASP A 117 14.76 16.89 14.65
N ASP A 118 15.72 16.26 15.34
CA ASP A 118 16.70 15.34 14.76
C ASP A 118 16.05 14.05 14.22
N CYS A 119 15.08 13.50 14.93
CA CYS A 119 14.34 12.32 14.50
C CYS A 119 13.50 12.59 13.24
N ALA A 120 12.95 13.81 13.10
CA ALA A 120 12.25 14.22 11.90
C ALA A 120 13.19 14.49 10.71
N ALA A 121 14.41 14.97 10.98
CA ALA A 121 15.42 15.28 9.97
C ALA A 121 16.22 14.05 9.50
N SER A 122 16.28 13.00 10.30
CA SER A 122 17.07 11.79 10.04
C SER A 122 16.21 10.63 9.53
N ASP A 123 16.87 9.63 8.92
CA ASP A 123 16.25 8.43 8.35
C ASP A 123 16.19 7.25 9.34
N TYR A 124 15.94 7.52 10.63
CA TYR A 124 15.84 6.46 11.63
C TYR A 124 14.65 5.54 11.35
N ASP A 125 14.87 4.24 11.39
CA ASP A 125 13.80 3.23 11.32
C ASP A 125 13.24 2.93 12.72
N LEU A 126 14.12 2.93 13.72
CA LEU A 126 13.79 2.62 15.11
C LEU A 126 14.54 3.57 16.06
N VAL A 127 13.83 4.07 17.06
CA VAL A 127 14.43 4.79 18.20
C VAL A 127 14.33 3.90 19.44
N ILE A 128 15.44 3.63 20.12
CA ILE A 128 15.44 2.86 21.37
C ILE A 128 15.83 3.82 22.49
N MET A 129 14.94 4.03 23.46
CA MET A 129 15.18 4.97 24.55
C MET A 129 14.71 4.43 25.89
N GLY A 130 15.36 4.88 26.96
CA GLY A 130 14.96 4.56 28.33
C GLY A 130 13.59 5.15 28.68
N ALA A 131 12.83 4.40 29.49
CA ALA A 131 11.57 4.89 30.06
C ALA A 131 11.81 6.01 31.07
N LEU A 132 12.91 5.95 31.81
CA LEU A 132 13.32 6.92 32.82
C LEU A 132 14.77 7.36 32.53
N GLY A 133 15.14 8.54 33.01
CA GLY A 133 16.49 9.09 32.90
C GLY A 133 17.09 9.41 34.26
N MET A 134 18.23 10.08 34.30
CA MET A 134 18.97 10.39 35.55
C MET A 134 18.17 11.15 36.61
N GLY A 135 17.16 11.94 36.21
CA GLY A 135 16.32 12.73 37.12
C GLY A 135 15.12 11.97 37.74
N ALA A 136 15.07 10.64 37.61
CA ALA A 136 13.96 9.84 38.11
C ALA A 136 13.93 9.80 39.65
N VAL A 137 12.73 9.97 40.20
CA VAL A 137 12.43 9.75 41.63
C VAL A 137 11.58 8.48 41.81
N LYS A 138 11.46 8.00 43.06
CA LYS A 138 10.84 6.71 43.41
C LYS A 138 9.50 6.41 42.72
N ASP A 139 8.62 7.40 42.57
CA ASP A 139 7.28 7.23 42.00
C ASP A 139 7.18 7.61 40.51
N SER A 140 8.32 7.78 39.82
CA SER A 140 8.35 8.12 38.39
C SER A 140 7.92 6.92 37.54
N GLN A 141 6.86 7.10 36.73
CA GLN A 141 6.39 6.05 35.82
C GLN A 141 7.01 6.15 34.41
N ILE A 142 7.26 7.37 33.95
CA ILE A 142 7.87 7.68 32.66
C ILE A 142 8.59 9.03 32.74
N GLY A 143 9.70 9.17 32.04
CA GLY A 143 10.51 10.38 31.98
C GLY A 143 9.87 11.45 31.12
N SER A 144 10.03 12.71 31.52
CA SER A 144 9.42 13.85 30.81
C SER A 144 9.92 14.02 29.37
N VAL A 145 11.16 13.61 29.07
CA VAL A 145 11.72 13.61 27.72
C VAL A 145 11.05 12.53 26.87
N THR A 146 11.03 11.29 27.38
CA THR A 146 10.38 10.13 26.75
C THR A 146 8.92 10.41 26.45
N GLU A 147 8.15 10.89 27.43
CA GLU A 147 6.72 11.19 27.26
C GLU A 147 6.46 12.25 26.18
N ARG A 148 7.26 13.32 26.14
CA ARG A 148 7.08 14.38 25.13
C ARG A 148 7.52 13.95 23.74
N PHE A 149 8.54 13.10 23.66
CA PHE A 149 9.08 12.55 22.43
C PHE A 149 8.06 11.60 21.79
N VAL A 150 7.61 10.58 22.53
CA VAL A 150 6.66 9.58 22.00
C VAL A 150 5.33 10.18 21.62
N ARG A 151 4.91 11.33 22.15
CA ARG A 151 3.66 12.00 21.70
C ARG A 151 3.79 12.74 20.36
N ARG A 152 5.02 13.00 19.88
CA ARG A 152 5.27 13.87 18.71
C ARG A 152 5.99 13.19 17.55
N VAL A 153 6.57 12.01 17.80
CA VAL A 153 7.37 11.28 16.81
C VAL A 153 6.58 10.07 16.31
N SER A 154 6.39 9.97 15.00
CA SER A 154 5.72 8.82 14.36
C SER A 154 6.66 7.65 14.04
N ARG A 155 7.96 7.77 14.33
CA ARG A 155 8.91 6.66 14.14
C ARG A 155 8.69 5.56 15.16
N ASP A 156 8.97 4.32 14.74
CA ASP A 156 8.87 3.17 15.62
C ASP A 156 9.83 3.39 16.80
N THR A 157 9.31 3.25 18.01
CA THR A 157 10.04 3.64 19.22
C THR A 157 9.92 2.54 20.28
N LEU A 158 11.06 1.93 20.62
CA LEU A 158 11.17 0.95 21.70
C LEU A 158 11.52 1.68 23.00
N ILE A 159 10.63 1.55 23.99
CA ILE A 159 10.79 2.10 25.32
C ILE A 159 11.25 1.00 26.26
N VAL A 160 12.47 1.17 26.76
CA VAL A 160 13.11 0.22 27.68
C VAL A 160 12.62 0.50 29.08
N ARG A 161 11.86 -0.43 29.65
CA ARG A 161 11.23 -0.34 30.98
C ARG A 161 11.84 -1.28 32.02
N ASN A 162 12.67 -2.22 31.57
CA ASN A 162 13.36 -3.15 32.45
C ASN A 162 14.86 -2.94 32.33
N THR A 163 15.56 -2.79 33.46
CA THR A 163 17.02 -2.63 33.51
C THR A 163 17.74 -3.95 33.78
N ASP A 164 17.02 -4.99 34.22
CA ASP A 164 17.59 -6.30 34.55
C ASP A 164 17.74 -7.17 33.28
N PRO A 165 18.98 -7.49 32.84
CA PRO A 165 19.21 -8.31 31.66
C PRO A 165 18.73 -9.76 31.80
N LEU A 166 18.60 -10.30 33.01
CA LEU A 166 18.17 -11.68 33.23
C LEU A 166 16.69 -11.88 32.87
N ARG A 167 15.88 -10.87 33.18
CA ARG A 167 14.47 -10.83 32.78
C ARG A 167 14.28 -10.80 31.27
N ASP A 168 15.27 -10.28 30.54
CA ASP A 168 15.19 -10.26 29.09
C ASP A 168 15.39 -11.64 28.47
N GLN A 169 15.93 -12.64 29.18
CA GLN A 169 16.05 -14.02 28.67
C GLN A 169 14.73 -14.80 28.67
N GLN A 170 13.67 -14.24 29.25
CA GLN A 170 12.38 -14.90 29.41
C GLN A 170 11.27 -14.07 28.75
N GLY A 171 10.14 -14.70 28.44
CA GLY A 171 8.95 -14.03 27.93
C GLY A 171 8.86 -13.94 26.40
N ALA A 172 7.63 -14.03 25.91
CA ALA A 172 7.28 -13.91 24.50
C ALA A 172 7.29 -12.45 24.01
N ILE A 173 7.31 -12.27 22.69
CA ILE A 173 6.90 -11.02 22.05
C ILE A 173 5.38 -11.04 21.96
N VAL A 174 4.73 -10.01 22.48
CA VAL A 174 3.27 -9.88 22.48
C VAL A 174 2.85 -8.69 21.64
N VAL A 175 1.95 -8.92 20.68
CA VAL A 175 1.39 -7.89 19.80
C VAL A 175 -0.06 -7.64 20.17
N CYS A 176 -0.44 -6.38 20.41
CA CYS A 176 -1.83 -6.02 20.60
C CYS A 176 -2.52 -5.72 19.27
N LEU A 177 -3.58 -6.47 18.95
CA LEU A 177 -4.35 -6.35 17.72
C LEU A 177 -5.74 -5.77 17.99
N ASP A 178 -6.04 -4.68 17.30
CA ASP A 178 -7.34 -3.99 17.31
C ASP A 178 -7.94 -3.86 15.90
N GLY A 179 -7.32 -4.47 14.88
CA GLY A 179 -7.73 -4.38 13.48
C GLY A 179 -7.27 -3.13 12.75
N SER A 180 -6.66 -2.16 13.44
CA SER A 180 -6.11 -0.95 12.81
C SER A 180 -4.87 -1.27 11.95
N PRO A 181 -4.56 -0.43 10.93
CA PRO A 181 -3.34 -0.61 10.15
C PRO A 181 -2.05 -0.54 10.98
N GLN A 182 -2.06 0.18 12.11
CA GLN A 182 -0.89 0.25 12.99
C GLN A 182 -0.71 -1.02 13.81
N SER A 183 -1.78 -1.62 14.31
CA SER A 183 -1.65 -2.90 15.03
C SER A 183 -1.18 -4.03 14.10
N PHE A 184 -1.64 -4.06 12.85
CA PHE A 184 -1.11 -4.98 11.83
C PHE A 184 0.35 -4.69 11.44
N ASN A 185 0.80 -3.43 11.44
CA ASN A 185 2.22 -3.14 11.29
C ASN A 185 3.02 -3.67 12.50
N GLY A 186 2.45 -3.54 13.70
CA GLY A 186 2.99 -4.13 14.93
C GLY A 186 3.15 -5.64 14.82
N LEU A 187 2.18 -6.33 14.21
CA LEU A 187 2.30 -7.77 13.92
C LEU A 187 3.44 -8.08 12.98
N LYS A 188 3.57 -7.33 11.88
CA LYS A 188 4.67 -7.51 10.91
C LYS A 188 6.04 -7.32 11.57
N LEU A 189 6.17 -6.32 12.44
CA LEU A 189 7.37 -6.11 13.26
C LEU A 189 7.58 -7.29 14.23
N GLY A 190 6.53 -7.75 14.90
CA GLY A 190 6.56 -8.89 15.82
C GLY A 190 7.00 -10.20 15.16
N ILE A 191 6.46 -10.53 13.98
CA ILE A 191 6.90 -11.68 13.16
C ILE A 191 8.38 -11.55 12.83
N GLY A 192 8.80 -10.36 12.40
CA GLY A 192 10.20 -10.07 12.12
C GLY A 192 11.11 -10.29 13.33
N LEU A 193 10.77 -9.68 14.46
CA LEU A 193 11.53 -9.79 15.71
C LEU A 193 11.55 -11.22 16.25
N SER A 194 10.44 -11.95 16.14
CA SER A 194 10.33 -13.35 16.54
C SER A 194 11.32 -14.23 15.77
N LYS A 195 11.38 -14.08 14.43
CA LYS A 195 12.37 -14.79 13.60
C LYS A 195 13.80 -14.39 13.93
N ALA A 196 14.03 -13.10 14.08
CA ALA A 196 15.35 -12.53 14.31
C ALA A 196 15.95 -12.97 15.65
N LEU A 197 15.13 -12.98 16.71
CA LEU A 197 15.56 -13.27 18.08
C LEU A 197 15.26 -14.70 18.52
N GLY A 198 14.57 -15.51 17.70
CA GLY A 198 14.14 -16.86 18.04
C GLY A 198 13.15 -16.92 19.20
N ARG A 199 12.29 -15.89 19.35
CA ARG A 199 11.35 -15.77 20.48
C ARG A 199 9.93 -16.16 20.10
N PRO A 200 9.15 -16.78 21.02
CA PRO A 200 7.73 -17.02 20.80
C PRO A 200 6.97 -15.72 20.51
N LEU A 201 5.98 -15.80 19.63
CA LEU A 201 5.11 -14.69 19.27
C LEU A 201 3.68 -14.99 19.70
N GLN A 202 3.04 -14.00 20.34
CA GLN A 202 1.65 -14.08 20.74
C GLN A 202 0.91 -12.80 20.33
N ALA A 203 -0.32 -12.93 19.84
CA ALA A 203 -1.21 -11.82 19.57
C ALA A 203 -2.33 -11.78 20.61
N ILE A 204 -2.63 -10.59 21.13
CA ILE A 204 -3.74 -10.37 22.05
C ILE A 204 -4.69 -9.32 21.49
N ALA A 205 -5.98 -9.55 21.66
CA ALA A 205 -7.03 -8.62 21.27
C ALA A 205 -7.97 -8.45 22.45
N VAL A 206 -8.41 -7.21 22.71
CA VAL A 206 -9.32 -6.91 23.82
C VAL A 206 -10.49 -6.09 23.32
N TYR A 207 -11.70 -6.56 23.60
CA TYR A 207 -12.94 -5.83 23.35
C TYR A 207 -13.60 -5.47 24.69
N ASP A 208 -14.25 -4.30 24.75
CA ASP A 208 -14.88 -3.78 25.97
C ASP A 208 -16.41 -3.88 25.84
N PRO A 209 -17.04 -4.96 26.34
CA PRO A 209 -18.49 -5.05 26.38
C PRO A 209 -19.08 -4.08 27.42
N TYR A 210 -18.33 -3.69 28.46
CA TYR A 210 -18.89 -3.00 29.63
C TYR A 210 -19.17 -1.50 29.43
N LEU A 211 -18.53 -0.87 28.45
CA LEU A 211 -18.66 0.58 28.21
C LEU A 211 -20.11 0.98 27.93
N HIS A 212 -20.83 0.20 27.12
CA HIS A 212 -22.20 0.56 26.76
C HIS A 212 -23.13 0.38 27.97
N TYR A 213 -22.98 -0.68 28.77
CA TYR A 213 -23.74 -0.84 30.03
C TYR A 213 -23.57 0.35 30.97
N ALA A 214 -22.33 0.84 31.14
CA ALA A 214 -22.05 1.99 32.00
C ALA A 214 -22.77 3.25 31.52
N MET A 215 -22.76 3.52 30.21
CA MET A 215 -23.54 4.63 29.64
C MET A 215 -25.05 4.43 29.79
N PHE A 216 -25.57 3.24 29.48
CA PHE A 216 -27.00 2.96 29.55
C PHE A 216 -27.53 3.13 30.98
N ASN A 217 -26.84 2.57 31.97
CA ASN A 217 -27.20 2.72 33.38
C ASN A 217 -27.16 4.18 33.83
N GLY A 218 -26.21 4.98 33.32
CA GLY A 218 -26.16 6.42 33.57
C GLY A 218 -27.37 7.17 32.99
N ILE A 219 -27.80 6.81 31.78
CA ILE A 219 -28.93 7.46 31.08
C ILE A 219 -30.27 7.10 31.74
N VAL A 220 -30.47 5.85 32.16
CA VAL A 220 -31.70 5.40 32.83
C VAL A 220 -32.01 6.26 34.06
N GLY A 221 -30.98 6.70 34.80
CA GLY A 221 -31.14 7.55 35.98
C GLY A 221 -31.56 9.01 35.68
N VAL A 222 -31.46 9.47 34.43
CA VAL A 222 -31.69 10.88 34.05
C VAL A 222 -32.94 11.05 33.19
N LEU A 223 -33.48 9.97 32.60
CA LEU A 223 -34.64 10.04 31.72
C LEU A 223 -35.95 10.18 32.49
N ASN A 224 -36.84 11.04 31.97
CA ASN A 224 -38.21 11.15 32.48
C ASN A 224 -39.05 9.91 32.09
N GLU A 225 -40.18 9.69 32.78
CA GLU A 225 -41.02 8.51 32.58
C GLU A 225 -41.51 8.31 31.12
N LYS A 226 -41.75 9.40 30.39
CA LYS A 226 -42.16 9.33 28.98
C LYS A 226 -41.02 8.85 28.08
N ALA A 227 -39.82 9.39 28.26
CA ALA A 227 -38.63 8.98 27.50
C ALA A 227 -38.20 7.55 27.84
N SER A 228 -38.34 7.16 29.12
CA SER A 228 -38.03 5.82 29.60
C SER A 228 -38.91 4.74 28.93
N LYS A 229 -40.22 4.99 28.76
CA LYS A 229 -41.14 4.07 28.07
C LYS A 229 -40.86 3.93 26.57
N ILE A 230 -40.32 4.96 25.92
CA ILE A 230 -39.97 4.93 24.49
C ILE A 230 -38.73 4.06 24.25
N PHE A 231 -37.78 4.05 25.18
CA PHE A 231 -36.48 3.42 25.00
C PHE A 231 -36.47 1.88 25.14
N ARG A 232 -37.55 1.26 25.67
CA ARG A 232 -37.72 -0.20 25.83
C ARG A 232 -36.47 -0.93 26.35
N PHE A 233 -35.96 -0.52 27.50
CA PHE A 233 -34.66 -0.96 28.03
C PHE A 233 -34.45 -2.47 28.10
N LYS A 234 -35.46 -3.26 28.49
CA LYS A 234 -35.32 -4.74 28.56
C LYS A 234 -35.05 -5.37 27.19
N GLU A 235 -35.69 -4.87 26.13
CA GLU A 235 -35.47 -5.35 24.77
C GLU A 235 -34.10 -4.91 24.25
N GLN A 236 -33.66 -3.68 24.59
CA GLN A 236 -32.31 -3.24 24.27
C GLN A 236 -31.25 -4.04 25.01
N GLU A 237 -31.34 -4.20 26.32
CA GLU A 237 -30.37 -4.92 27.15
C GLU A 237 -30.14 -6.34 26.63
N GLN A 238 -31.21 -7.06 26.28
CA GLN A 238 -31.12 -8.40 25.68
C GLN A 238 -30.46 -8.39 24.29
N LEU A 239 -30.76 -7.39 23.45
CA LEU A 239 -30.09 -7.19 22.16
C LEU A 239 -28.58 -6.95 22.30
N HIS A 240 -28.16 -6.24 23.36
CA HIS A 240 -26.75 -5.92 23.59
C HIS A 240 -25.97 -7.15 24.08
N GLU A 241 -26.53 -7.91 25.03
CA GLU A 241 -25.92 -9.15 25.54
C GLU A 241 -25.80 -10.22 24.45
N GLU A 242 -26.87 -10.48 23.68
CA GLU A 242 -26.89 -11.61 22.76
C GLU A 242 -26.19 -11.30 21.42
N ILE A 243 -26.36 -10.09 20.87
CA ILE A 243 -25.92 -9.76 19.51
C ILE A 243 -24.65 -8.91 19.50
N ILE A 244 -24.57 -7.89 20.36
CA ILE A 244 -23.49 -6.89 20.28
C ILE A 244 -22.20 -7.46 20.88
N ASP A 245 -22.24 -8.06 22.07
CA ASP A 245 -21.04 -8.63 22.70
C ASP A 245 -20.48 -9.80 21.91
N THR A 246 -21.36 -10.70 21.47
CA THR A 246 -20.98 -11.80 20.56
C THR A 246 -20.45 -11.28 19.22
N GLY A 247 -21.03 -10.19 18.69
CA GLY A 247 -20.58 -9.54 17.47
C GLY A 247 -19.19 -8.92 17.59
N LEU A 248 -18.94 -8.15 18.65
CA LEU A 248 -17.65 -7.55 18.96
C LEU A 248 -16.58 -8.62 19.17
N ALA A 249 -16.88 -9.66 19.95
CA ALA A 249 -15.97 -10.78 20.15
C ALA A 249 -15.56 -11.42 18.81
N LYS A 250 -16.52 -11.65 17.90
CA LYS A 250 -16.26 -12.18 16.55
C LYS A 250 -15.37 -11.26 15.72
N ILE A 251 -15.59 -9.94 15.76
CA ILE A 251 -14.77 -8.97 15.02
C ILE A 251 -13.32 -9.04 15.50
N TYR A 252 -13.08 -8.95 16.81
CA TYR A 252 -11.71 -9.00 17.35
C TYR A 252 -11.07 -10.38 17.17
N GLN A 253 -11.85 -11.46 17.25
CA GLN A 253 -11.38 -12.79 16.90
C GLN A 253 -10.91 -12.84 15.43
N SER A 254 -11.67 -12.28 14.49
CA SER A 254 -11.28 -12.25 13.07
C SER A 254 -9.95 -11.53 12.85
N HIS A 255 -9.66 -10.47 13.62
CA HIS A 255 -8.38 -9.77 13.55
C HIS A 255 -7.21 -10.63 14.01
N LEU A 256 -7.41 -11.43 15.06
CA LEU A 256 -6.44 -12.41 15.52
C LEU A 256 -6.21 -13.52 14.47
N GLU A 257 -7.27 -14.02 13.84
CA GLU A 257 -7.18 -15.05 12.81
C GLU A 257 -6.47 -14.56 11.54
N ILE A 258 -6.77 -13.34 11.09
CA ILE A 258 -6.01 -12.66 10.02
C ILE A 258 -4.53 -12.62 10.41
N GLY A 259 -4.23 -12.24 11.66
CA GLY A 259 -2.86 -12.20 12.14
C GLY A 259 -2.16 -13.57 12.12
N ARG A 260 -2.88 -14.63 12.51
CA ARG A 260 -2.37 -16.00 12.49
C ARG A 260 -2.06 -16.46 11.08
N LYS A 261 -2.93 -16.19 10.10
CA LYS A 261 -2.67 -16.50 8.68
C LYS A 261 -1.41 -15.78 8.17
N LEU A 262 -1.28 -14.49 8.43
CA LEU A 262 -0.11 -13.70 8.04
C LEU A 262 1.19 -14.22 8.67
N ALA A 263 1.15 -14.65 9.93
CA ALA A 263 2.30 -15.26 10.59
C ALA A 263 2.66 -16.63 9.99
N ALA A 264 1.65 -17.45 9.67
CA ALA A 264 1.82 -18.77 9.07
C ALA A 264 2.42 -18.70 7.66
N GLU A 265 2.03 -17.72 6.83
CA GLU A 265 2.64 -17.46 5.51
C GLU A 265 4.14 -17.18 5.62
N GLU A 266 4.55 -16.56 6.72
CA GLU A 266 5.93 -16.27 7.05
C GLU A 266 6.60 -17.43 7.83
N GLY A 267 5.90 -18.53 8.11
CA GLY A 267 6.45 -19.69 8.83
C GLY A 267 6.66 -19.46 10.33
N VAL A 268 5.91 -18.55 10.95
CA VAL A 268 5.93 -18.28 12.40
C VAL A 268 4.62 -18.74 13.02
N ASP A 269 4.70 -19.54 14.08
CA ASP A 269 3.53 -19.90 14.88
C ASP A 269 3.08 -18.71 15.74
N LEU A 270 1.78 -18.42 15.71
CA LEU A 270 1.18 -17.31 16.43
C LEU A 270 0.10 -17.82 17.39
N ALA A 271 0.45 -17.82 18.69
CA ALA A 271 -0.54 -17.99 19.74
C ALA A 271 -1.46 -16.76 19.74
N ILE A 272 -2.78 -16.95 19.84
CA ILE A 272 -3.73 -15.83 19.91
C ILE A 272 -4.52 -15.90 21.21
N THR A 273 -4.91 -14.75 21.75
CA THR A 273 -5.74 -14.67 22.95
C THR A 273 -6.72 -13.51 22.84
N LEU A 274 -8.01 -13.82 22.94
CA LEU A 274 -9.08 -12.83 23.02
C LEU A 274 -9.44 -12.60 24.49
N LEU A 275 -9.53 -11.33 24.90
CA LEU A 275 -9.94 -10.94 26.25
C LEU A 275 -11.13 -9.99 26.18
N ASP A 276 -12.01 -10.07 27.17
CA ASP A 276 -13.11 -9.14 27.39
C ASP A 276 -12.78 -8.15 28.51
N GLY A 277 -13.23 -6.91 28.36
CA GLY A 277 -13.19 -5.86 29.38
C GLY A 277 -12.36 -4.65 28.98
N LYS A 278 -12.00 -3.82 29.98
CA LYS A 278 -11.28 -2.57 29.70
C LYS A 278 -9.89 -2.86 29.13
N CYS A 279 -9.66 -2.41 27.90
CA CYS A 279 -8.49 -2.74 27.08
C CYS A 279 -7.15 -2.65 27.83
N TYR A 280 -6.75 -1.46 28.30
CA TYR A 280 -5.46 -1.30 28.98
C TYR A 280 -5.35 -2.14 30.27
N GLU A 281 -6.43 -2.30 31.03
CA GLU A 281 -6.43 -3.03 32.30
C GLU A 281 -6.23 -4.54 32.08
N LYS A 282 -6.92 -5.10 31.09
CA LYS A 282 -6.81 -6.52 30.74
C LYS A 282 -5.43 -6.85 30.15
N ILE A 283 -4.90 -5.98 29.30
CA ILE A 283 -3.53 -6.13 28.79
C ILE A 283 -2.50 -6.02 29.93
N LEU A 284 -2.67 -5.10 30.89
CA LEU A 284 -1.78 -5.01 32.05
C LEU A 284 -1.85 -6.26 32.94
N SER A 285 -3.05 -6.77 33.18
CA SER A 285 -3.27 -8.00 33.97
C SER A 285 -2.61 -9.20 33.28
N PHE A 286 -2.78 -9.31 31.97
CA PHE A 286 -2.09 -10.28 31.13
C PHE A 286 -0.56 -10.13 31.23
N ALA A 287 -0.02 -8.92 31.03
CA ALA A 287 1.42 -8.67 31.05
C ALA A 287 2.05 -8.95 32.43
N ARG A 288 1.33 -8.73 33.52
CA ARG A 288 1.81 -9.08 34.88
C ARG A 288 1.86 -10.59 35.10
N LYS A 289 0.94 -11.34 34.49
CA LYS A 289 0.86 -12.80 34.63
C LYS A 289 1.86 -13.51 33.72
N GLU A 290 1.86 -13.17 32.44
CA GLU A 290 2.67 -13.86 31.41
C GLU A 290 4.09 -13.29 31.29
N GLN A 291 4.36 -12.12 31.88
CA GLN A 291 5.67 -11.45 31.89
C GLN A 291 6.33 -11.43 30.48
N PRO A 292 5.67 -10.81 29.48
CA PRO A 292 6.23 -10.76 28.14
C PRO A 292 7.51 -9.94 28.12
N TRP A 293 8.42 -10.29 27.20
CA TRP A 293 9.66 -9.54 27.02
C TRP A 293 9.38 -8.17 26.39
N LEU A 294 8.47 -8.15 25.42
CA LEU A 294 8.11 -6.97 24.64
C LEU A 294 6.62 -6.94 24.38
N LEU A 295 6.01 -5.79 24.62
CA LEU A 295 4.64 -5.47 24.21
C LEU A 295 4.67 -4.51 23.01
N ILE A 296 4.11 -4.92 21.87
CA ILE A 296 4.04 -4.13 20.64
C ILE A 296 2.64 -3.52 20.51
N LEU A 297 2.60 -2.18 20.38
CA LEU A 297 1.38 -1.38 20.35
C LEU A 297 1.38 -0.44 19.15
N GLY A 298 0.22 -0.25 18.52
CA GLY A 298 -0.02 0.91 17.68
C GLY A 298 0.00 2.20 18.51
N ARG A 299 0.47 3.30 17.94
CA ARG A 299 0.40 4.63 18.58
C ARG A 299 -1.04 5.09 18.75
N ILE A 300 -1.85 4.84 17.73
CA ILE A 300 -3.28 5.10 17.67
C ILE A 300 -4.03 3.84 17.26
N GLY A 301 -5.33 3.80 17.55
CA GLY A 301 -6.19 2.64 17.29
C GLY A 301 -7.23 2.90 16.20
N VAL A 302 -8.14 1.94 16.02
CA VAL A 302 -9.18 1.96 14.98
C VAL A 302 -10.14 3.17 15.03
N HIS A 303 -10.34 3.77 16.20
CA HIS A 303 -11.23 4.91 16.40
C HIS A 303 -10.56 6.29 16.23
N SER A 304 -9.28 6.31 15.87
CA SER A 304 -8.55 7.56 15.70
C SER A 304 -8.72 8.11 14.29
N ASP A 305 -8.80 9.44 14.19
CA ASP A 305 -8.82 10.13 12.90
C ASP A 305 -7.50 9.89 12.14
N GLU A 306 -7.57 9.96 10.81
CA GLU A 306 -6.41 9.67 9.95
C GLU A 306 -5.23 10.63 10.16
N HIS A 307 -5.52 11.84 10.65
CA HIS A 307 -4.55 12.90 10.92
C HIS A 307 -4.20 13.06 12.41
N GLU A 308 -4.71 12.19 13.29
CA GLU A 308 -4.36 12.22 14.71
C GLU A 308 -2.87 11.93 14.89
N VAL A 309 -2.18 12.80 15.63
CA VAL A 309 -0.72 12.71 15.83
C VAL A 309 -0.38 12.35 17.28
N ASP A 310 -1.32 12.56 18.21
CA ASP A 310 -1.12 12.23 19.62
C ASP A 310 -1.22 10.73 19.88
N LEU A 311 -0.89 10.33 21.11
CA LEU A 311 -0.93 8.95 21.55
C LEU A 311 -2.35 8.54 21.99
N GLY A 312 -2.81 7.38 21.53
CA GLY A 312 -4.07 6.80 21.98
C GLY A 312 -4.06 6.52 23.49
N SER A 313 -5.22 6.68 24.14
CA SER A 313 -5.34 6.57 25.60
C SER A 313 -4.96 5.19 26.15
N ASN A 314 -5.30 4.11 25.45
CA ASN A 314 -4.88 2.75 25.84
C ASN A 314 -3.35 2.62 25.74
N THR A 315 -2.76 3.09 24.64
CA THR A 315 -1.32 3.05 24.42
C THR A 315 -0.57 3.89 25.46
N GLU A 316 -1.08 5.07 25.83
CA GLU A 316 -0.50 5.88 26.88
C GLU A 316 -0.50 5.17 28.25
N ASN A 317 -1.65 4.62 28.66
CA ASN A 317 -1.76 3.91 29.93
C ASN A 317 -0.82 2.71 29.98
N LEU A 318 -0.75 1.94 28.90
CA LEU A 318 0.15 0.79 28.79
C LEU A 318 1.61 1.23 28.82
N LEU A 319 1.96 2.29 28.10
CA LEU A 319 3.31 2.85 28.10
C LEU A 319 3.76 3.25 29.52
N ARG A 320 2.86 3.82 30.34
CA ARG A 320 3.17 4.23 31.72
C ARG A 320 3.24 3.07 32.71
N LEU A 321 2.39 2.06 32.54
CA LEU A 321 2.10 1.06 33.58
C LEU A 321 2.60 -0.35 33.26
N ALA A 322 2.98 -0.65 32.01
CA ALA A 322 3.43 -1.99 31.63
C ALA A 322 4.71 -2.40 32.39
N PRO A 323 4.80 -3.66 32.86
CA PRO A 323 5.97 -4.16 33.57
C PRO A 323 7.12 -4.58 32.64
N CYS A 324 6.92 -4.50 31.33
CA CYS A 324 7.84 -4.96 30.29
C CYS A 324 8.19 -3.83 29.30
N ASN A 325 9.13 -4.09 28.40
CA ASN A 325 9.48 -3.15 27.33
C ASN A 325 8.29 -2.94 26.40
N VAL A 326 8.15 -1.72 25.84
CA VAL A 326 7.02 -1.35 24.98
C VAL A 326 7.53 -0.82 23.66
N LEU A 327 7.15 -1.43 22.53
CA LEU A 327 7.42 -0.92 21.19
C LEU A 327 6.17 -0.25 20.65
N LEU A 328 6.29 1.05 20.36
CA LEU A 328 5.26 1.84 19.69
C LEU A 328 5.54 1.85 18.19
N THR A 329 4.58 1.42 17.38
CA THR A 329 4.69 1.49 15.91
C THR A 329 3.88 2.65 15.33
N GLY A 330 4.49 3.44 14.45
CA GLY A 330 3.78 4.44 13.65
C GLY A 330 3.61 4.06 12.18
N GLY A 331 4.24 2.97 11.74
CA GLY A 331 3.99 2.38 10.43
C GLY A 331 2.56 1.88 10.26
N LYS A 332 2.08 1.84 9.01
CA LYS A 332 0.77 1.28 8.65
C LYS A 332 0.97 0.07 7.74
N PHE A 333 0.30 -1.03 8.06
CA PHE A 333 0.24 -2.21 7.20
C PHE A 333 -1.21 -2.62 7.00
N TYR A 334 -1.59 -2.85 5.76
CA TYR A 334 -2.93 -3.28 5.39
C TYR A 334 -2.83 -4.74 4.94
N PRO A 335 -3.41 -5.69 5.69
CA PRO A 335 -3.48 -7.07 5.25
C PRO A 335 -4.14 -7.19 3.86
N PRO A 336 -3.73 -8.17 3.04
CA PRO A 336 -4.34 -8.44 1.73
C PRO A 336 -5.87 -8.58 1.82
N LEU A 337 -6.58 -8.06 0.82
CA LEU A 337 -8.05 -7.96 0.84
C LEU A 337 -8.73 -9.33 0.93
N ASP A 338 -8.18 -10.30 0.23
CA ASP A 338 -8.52 -11.73 0.26
C ASP A 338 -8.46 -12.31 1.69
N VAL A 339 -7.34 -12.13 2.40
CA VAL A 339 -7.19 -12.62 3.78
C VAL A 339 -8.21 -11.96 4.72
N LYS A 340 -8.43 -10.65 4.59
CA LYS A 340 -9.44 -9.92 5.38
C LYS A 340 -10.85 -10.41 5.08
N ALA A 341 -11.14 -10.59 3.79
CA ALA A 341 -12.46 -10.91 3.32
C ALA A 341 -12.90 -12.31 3.75
N GLU A 342 -11.99 -13.30 3.73
CA GLU A 342 -12.29 -14.65 4.23
C GLU A 342 -12.71 -14.67 5.70
N GLU A 343 -12.13 -13.82 6.53
CA GLU A 343 -12.38 -13.83 7.99
C GLU A 343 -13.52 -12.90 8.42
N ILE A 344 -13.77 -11.82 7.67
CA ILE A 344 -14.76 -10.78 8.05
C ILE A 344 -16.08 -10.97 7.31
N ILE A 345 -16.08 -11.58 6.11
CA ILE A 345 -17.27 -11.65 5.25
C ILE A 345 -17.91 -13.02 5.33
N ALA A 346 -19.14 -13.05 5.86
CA ALA A 346 -19.98 -14.23 5.81
C ALA A 346 -20.76 -14.29 4.48
N TRP A 347 -21.06 -15.50 4.01
CA TRP A 347 -21.94 -15.72 2.86
C TRP A 347 -23.25 -16.31 3.36
N THR A 348 -24.39 -15.89 2.80
CA THR A 348 -25.62 -16.64 3.02
C THR A 348 -25.55 -17.97 2.27
N GLU A 349 -26.24 -19.01 2.77
CA GLU A 349 -26.30 -20.33 2.11
C GLU A 349 -26.73 -20.20 0.63
N GLU A 350 -27.68 -19.31 0.37
CA GLU A 350 -28.19 -19.03 -0.98
C GLU A 350 -27.13 -18.40 -1.89
N ALA A 351 -26.29 -17.51 -1.34
CA ALA A 351 -25.20 -16.86 -2.07
C ALA A 351 -24.05 -17.85 -2.32
N GLU A 352 -23.73 -18.72 -1.35
CA GLU A 352 -22.78 -19.81 -1.55
C GLU A 352 -23.26 -20.80 -2.61
N ALA A 353 -24.51 -21.25 -2.54
CA ALA A 353 -25.09 -22.15 -3.53
C ALA A 353 -25.08 -21.54 -4.95
N ARG A 354 -25.22 -20.21 -5.06
CA ARG A 354 -25.06 -19.49 -6.32
C ARG A 354 -23.60 -19.44 -6.77
N MET A 355 -22.66 -19.25 -5.85
CA MET A 355 -21.22 -19.28 -6.14
C MET A 355 -20.75 -20.67 -6.57
N GLU A 356 -21.36 -21.74 -6.08
CA GLU A 356 -21.03 -23.12 -6.48
C GLU A 356 -21.40 -23.42 -7.93
N LYS A 357 -22.39 -22.71 -8.49
CA LYS A 357 -22.80 -22.83 -9.90
C LYS A 357 -21.86 -22.09 -10.86
N VAL A 358 -20.94 -21.28 -10.33
CA VAL A 358 -19.96 -20.53 -11.14
C VAL A 358 -18.87 -21.49 -11.64
N PRO A 359 -18.51 -21.46 -12.95
CA PRO A 359 -17.49 -22.35 -13.49
C PRO A 359 -16.15 -22.27 -12.72
N PRO A 360 -15.46 -23.40 -12.48
CA PRO A 360 -14.25 -23.42 -11.66
C PRO A 360 -13.14 -22.47 -12.13
N GLN A 361 -13.03 -22.24 -13.45
CA GLN A 361 -12.00 -21.38 -14.02
C GLN A 361 -12.16 -19.90 -13.62
N VAL A 362 -13.39 -19.44 -13.31
CA VAL A 362 -13.67 -18.04 -12.95
C VAL A 362 -14.18 -17.86 -11.53
N LYS A 363 -14.48 -18.96 -10.82
CA LYS A 363 -15.02 -18.95 -9.45
C LYS A 363 -14.13 -18.18 -8.47
N GLY A 364 -12.81 -18.38 -8.54
CA GLY A 364 -11.85 -17.63 -7.72
C GLY A 364 -11.90 -16.13 -7.98
N VAL A 365 -11.85 -15.74 -9.26
CA VAL A 365 -11.90 -14.32 -9.69
C VAL A 365 -13.23 -13.66 -9.28
N ALA A 366 -14.35 -14.36 -9.47
CA ALA A 366 -15.68 -13.89 -9.09
C ALA A 366 -15.81 -13.70 -7.57
N ARG A 367 -15.31 -14.65 -6.78
CA ARG A 367 -15.31 -14.56 -5.31
C ARG A 367 -14.49 -13.36 -4.87
N THR A 368 -13.27 -13.17 -5.38
CA THR A 368 -12.43 -12.01 -5.07
C THR A 368 -13.08 -10.68 -5.47
N ALA A 369 -13.71 -10.61 -6.64
CA ALA A 369 -14.41 -9.40 -7.09
C ALA A 369 -15.59 -9.03 -6.19
N LEU A 370 -16.38 -10.03 -5.76
CA LEU A 370 -17.50 -9.84 -4.83
C LEU A 370 -17.03 -9.45 -3.44
N LEU A 371 -15.98 -10.09 -2.93
CA LEU A 371 -15.38 -9.74 -1.65
C LEU A 371 -14.86 -8.29 -1.66
N ARG A 372 -14.20 -7.88 -2.75
CA ARG A 372 -13.73 -6.50 -2.92
C ARG A 372 -14.90 -5.51 -2.95
N TYR A 373 -15.94 -5.80 -3.72
CA TYR A 373 -17.14 -4.97 -3.76
C TYR A 373 -17.80 -4.85 -2.39
N ALA A 374 -17.95 -5.98 -1.69
CA ALA A 374 -18.52 -6.00 -0.36
C ALA A 374 -17.72 -5.11 0.61
N ILE A 375 -16.39 -5.18 0.59
CA ILE A 375 -15.54 -4.28 1.40
C ILE A 375 -15.73 -2.81 1.00
N GLU A 376 -15.68 -2.49 -0.30
CA GLU A 376 -15.81 -1.12 -0.80
C GLU A 376 -17.18 -0.49 -0.47
N GLN A 377 -18.24 -1.30 -0.43
CA GLN A 377 -19.59 -0.87 -0.05
C GLN A 377 -19.90 -1.04 1.44
N GLY A 378 -18.97 -1.59 2.24
CA GLY A 378 -19.17 -1.82 3.67
C GLY A 378 -20.12 -2.98 4.02
N HIS A 379 -20.36 -3.92 3.10
CA HIS A 379 -21.10 -5.14 3.37
C HIS A 379 -20.22 -6.19 4.08
N THR A 380 -20.71 -6.69 5.22
CA THR A 380 -20.09 -7.80 5.97
C THR A 380 -20.73 -9.16 5.70
N VAL A 381 -21.87 -9.17 4.99
CA VAL A 381 -22.55 -10.41 4.58
C VAL A 381 -22.86 -10.34 3.09
N ILE A 382 -22.33 -11.28 2.31
CA ILE A 382 -22.64 -11.42 0.89
C ILE A 382 -23.96 -12.18 0.77
N THR A 383 -24.98 -11.45 0.33
CA THR A 383 -26.31 -11.97 -0.02
C THR A 383 -26.45 -12.02 -1.54
N ASN A 384 -27.49 -12.70 -2.04
CA ASN A 384 -27.82 -12.65 -3.47
C ASN A 384 -27.98 -11.22 -4.00
N LYS A 385 -28.52 -10.31 -3.18
CA LYS A 385 -28.67 -8.89 -3.54
C LYS A 385 -27.32 -8.21 -3.73
N VAL A 386 -26.36 -8.44 -2.83
CA VAL A 386 -24.99 -7.91 -2.96
C VAL A 386 -24.31 -8.47 -4.21
N ILE A 387 -24.54 -9.75 -4.53
CA ILE A 387 -24.05 -10.35 -5.78
C ILE A 387 -24.66 -9.65 -7.00
N ASP A 388 -25.97 -9.41 -6.99
CA ASP A 388 -26.66 -8.74 -8.10
C ASP A 388 -26.21 -7.28 -8.28
N GLU A 389 -26.02 -6.55 -7.18
CA GLU A 389 -25.52 -5.17 -7.20
C GLU A 389 -24.07 -5.12 -7.72
N ALA A 390 -23.20 -6.00 -7.25
CA ALA A 390 -21.84 -6.13 -7.76
C ALA A 390 -21.83 -6.51 -9.25
N MET A 391 -22.66 -7.47 -9.65
CA MET A 391 -22.82 -7.86 -11.04
C MET A 391 -23.34 -6.71 -11.90
N ALA A 392 -24.24 -5.86 -11.40
CA ALA A 392 -24.72 -4.69 -12.13
C ALA A 392 -23.62 -3.64 -12.36
N ILE A 393 -22.59 -3.62 -11.50
CA ILE A 393 -21.45 -2.69 -11.62
C ILE A 393 -20.34 -3.29 -12.49
N PHE A 394 -19.97 -4.55 -12.27
CA PHE A 394 -18.94 -5.25 -13.05
C PHE A 394 -19.43 -5.72 -14.43
N MET A 395 -20.74 -5.93 -14.58
CA MET A 395 -21.43 -6.14 -15.84
C MET A 395 -22.58 -5.13 -15.97
N PRO A 396 -22.30 -3.87 -16.32
CA PRO A 396 -23.35 -2.90 -16.55
C PRO A 396 -24.25 -3.38 -17.67
N THR A 397 -25.51 -3.68 -17.35
CA THR A 397 -26.61 -3.76 -18.33
C THR A 397 -26.95 -2.39 -18.94
N ARG A 398 -26.10 -1.37 -18.74
CA ARG A 398 -26.29 -0.01 -19.24
C ARG A 398 -25.01 0.59 -19.83
N MET A 399 -24.60 0.04 -20.98
CA MET A 399 -24.01 0.82 -22.08
C MET A 399 -25.02 1.06 -23.22
N ALA A 400 -26.32 0.95 -22.95
CA ALA A 400 -27.38 1.10 -23.95
C ALA A 400 -28.33 2.30 -23.71
N GLU A 401 -28.37 2.92 -22.53
CA GLU A 401 -29.38 3.97 -22.23
C GLU A 401 -28.81 5.38 -21.99
N LYS A 402 -27.48 5.59 -22.00
CA LYS A 402 -26.87 6.93 -21.83
C LYS A 402 -26.10 7.43 -23.07
N MET A 403 -26.51 6.99 -24.26
CA MET A 403 -25.98 7.48 -25.54
C MET A 403 -27.08 7.98 -26.50
N GLN A 404 -28.25 8.30 -25.96
CA GLN A 404 -29.42 8.79 -26.71
C GLN A 404 -29.62 10.32 -26.57
N ILE A 405 -28.57 11.03 -26.14
CA ILE A 405 -28.46 12.49 -26.27
C ILE A 405 -27.06 12.79 -26.82
N MET A 406 -26.88 12.56 -28.12
CA MET A 406 -25.81 13.16 -28.94
C MET A 406 -26.10 12.86 -30.41
N ALA A 407 -27.26 13.32 -30.87
CA ALA A 407 -27.63 13.35 -32.28
C ALA A 407 -27.04 14.56 -33.03
N GLU A 408 -26.22 15.38 -32.36
CA GLU A 408 -25.61 16.58 -32.96
C GLU A 408 -24.10 16.45 -33.27
N ASP A 409 -23.43 15.38 -32.82
CA ASP A 409 -21.97 15.20 -33.02
C ASP A 409 -21.59 14.53 -34.35
N LEU A 410 -22.56 14.27 -35.23
CA LEU A 410 -22.32 13.70 -36.58
C LEU A 410 -21.48 14.64 -37.46
N ALA A 411 -21.34 15.93 -37.09
CA ALA A 411 -20.47 16.89 -37.77
C ALA A 411 -18.99 16.80 -37.37
N VAL A 412 -18.68 16.25 -36.18
CA VAL A 412 -17.29 16.16 -35.64
C VAL A 412 -16.58 14.88 -36.11
N ALA A 413 -17.34 13.91 -36.65
CA ALA A 413 -16.84 12.61 -37.10
C ALA A 413 -15.86 12.64 -38.28
N LYS A 414 -15.80 13.73 -39.07
CA LYS A 414 -14.84 13.84 -40.20
C LYS A 414 -13.40 14.16 -39.77
N LEU A 415 -13.17 14.61 -38.54
CA LEU A 415 -11.83 15.02 -38.07
C LEU A 415 -11.06 13.94 -37.29
N ARG A 416 -11.67 12.79 -36.97
CA ARG A 416 -11.02 11.72 -36.18
C ARG A 416 -10.46 10.54 -36.99
N THR A 417 -10.58 10.54 -38.31
CA THR A 417 -10.12 9.43 -39.17
C THR A 417 -8.60 9.29 -39.27
N ALA A 418 -7.81 10.22 -38.70
CA ALA A 418 -6.35 10.21 -38.81
C ALA A 418 -5.58 9.73 -37.57
N GLN A 419 -6.26 9.42 -36.45
CA GLN A 419 -5.58 8.91 -35.25
C GLN A 419 -6.45 7.86 -34.56
N GLN A 420 -6.17 6.58 -34.84
CA GLN A 420 -6.64 5.50 -33.98
C GLN A 420 -5.46 4.80 -33.32
N ALA A 421 -5.50 4.81 -31.99
CA ALA A 421 -4.54 4.18 -31.12
C ALA A 421 -4.79 2.68 -31.03
N ALA A 422 -3.73 1.89 -31.19
CA ALA A 422 -3.76 0.46 -30.90
C ALA A 422 -4.05 0.23 -29.40
N THR A 423 -4.84 -0.79 -29.09
CA THR A 423 -5.15 -1.17 -27.70
C THR A 423 -4.20 -2.27 -27.28
N ALA A 424 -3.45 -2.03 -26.20
CA ALA A 424 -2.48 -2.97 -25.64
C ALA A 424 -2.99 -3.48 -24.28
N ILE A 425 -2.88 -4.77 -24.01
CA ILE A 425 -3.37 -5.42 -22.79
C ILE A 425 -2.19 -6.02 -22.02
N CYS A 426 -2.04 -5.65 -20.74
CA CYS A 426 -1.06 -6.25 -19.84
C CYS A 426 -1.44 -7.71 -19.54
N SER A 427 -0.60 -8.65 -19.90
CA SER A 427 -0.78 -10.09 -19.67
C SER A 427 -0.71 -10.52 -18.19
N VAL A 428 -0.22 -9.65 -17.30
CA VAL A 428 -0.03 -9.96 -15.87
C VAL A 428 -1.24 -9.55 -15.01
N CYS A 429 -1.81 -8.36 -15.24
CA CYS A 429 -2.91 -7.84 -14.43
C CYS A 429 -4.14 -7.42 -15.24
N GLY A 430 -4.13 -7.58 -16.57
CA GLY A 430 -5.24 -7.23 -17.45
C GLY A 430 -5.41 -5.73 -17.69
N TYR A 431 -4.49 -4.89 -17.21
CA TYR A 431 -4.55 -3.44 -17.44
C TYR A 431 -4.51 -3.11 -18.93
N THR A 432 -5.54 -2.40 -19.41
CA THR A 432 -5.68 -2.03 -20.83
C THR A 432 -5.23 -0.59 -21.06
N VAL A 433 -4.40 -0.40 -22.07
CA VAL A 433 -3.91 0.92 -22.48
C VAL A 433 -4.50 1.20 -23.86
N LYS A 434 -5.14 2.36 -23.96
CA LYS A 434 -5.61 2.91 -25.24
C LYS A 434 -4.85 4.20 -25.49
N GLY A 435 -3.99 4.22 -26.50
CA GLY A 435 -3.25 5.45 -26.83
C GLY A 435 -1.92 5.16 -27.51
N PRO A 436 -1.36 6.13 -28.24
CA PRO A 436 -0.09 5.99 -28.95
C PRO A 436 1.14 5.99 -28.03
N ASN A 437 0.99 6.05 -26.70
CA ASN A 437 2.12 6.17 -25.78
C ASN A 437 2.57 4.79 -25.26
N PRO A 438 3.87 4.45 -25.39
CA PRO A 438 4.42 3.22 -24.82
C PRO A 438 4.36 3.30 -23.29
N VAL A 439 3.65 2.37 -22.66
CA VAL A 439 3.59 2.30 -21.19
C VAL A 439 4.90 1.72 -20.69
N VAL A 440 5.71 2.57 -20.04
CA VAL A 440 7.05 2.22 -19.54
C VAL A 440 6.99 1.15 -18.44
N THR A 441 5.95 1.18 -17.61
CA THR A 441 5.64 0.15 -16.61
C THR A 441 4.15 0.15 -16.32
N CYS A 442 3.56 -1.02 -16.11
CA CYS A 442 2.15 -1.10 -15.72
C CYS A 442 1.92 -0.35 -14.40
N PRO A 443 1.03 0.67 -14.34
CA PRO A 443 0.80 1.47 -13.14
C PRO A 443 0.11 0.68 -12.01
N VAL A 444 -0.40 -0.51 -12.32
CA VAL A 444 -1.11 -1.38 -11.37
C VAL A 444 -0.18 -2.38 -10.71
N CYS A 445 0.76 -2.98 -11.48
CA CYS A 445 1.59 -4.08 -10.98
C CYS A 445 3.10 -3.89 -11.20
N GLY A 446 3.53 -2.79 -11.83
CA GLY A 446 4.93 -2.51 -12.14
C GLY A 446 5.52 -3.32 -13.30
N ALA A 447 4.74 -4.18 -13.97
CA ALA A 447 5.23 -5.03 -15.06
C ALA A 447 5.83 -4.23 -16.24
N ALA A 448 6.93 -4.74 -16.80
CA ALA A 448 7.67 -4.14 -17.91
C ALA A 448 6.87 -4.13 -19.24
N PRO A 449 7.23 -3.28 -20.22
CA PRO A 449 6.47 -3.06 -21.45
C PRO A 449 6.27 -4.32 -22.31
N GLU A 450 7.21 -5.27 -22.27
CA GLU A 450 7.16 -6.52 -23.06
C GLU A 450 5.97 -7.42 -22.68
N LYS A 451 5.34 -7.18 -21.53
CA LYS A 451 4.18 -7.95 -21.06
C LYS A 451 2.85 -7.45 -21.63
N PHE A 452 2.86 -6.52 -22.60
CA PHE A 452 1.65 -6.00 -23.27
C PHE A 452 1.40 -6.64 -24.65
N GLN A 453 0.17 -7.09 -24.92
CA GLN A 453 -0.26 -7.68 -26.20
C GLN A 453 -1.20 -6.73 -26.99
N LEU A 454 -0.99 -6.62 -28.31
CA LEU A 454 -1.74 -5.74 -29.23
C LEU A 454 -2.76 -6.52 -30.08
N ILE A 455 -3.94 -5.95 -30.32
CA ILE A 455 -5.00 -6.55 -31.16
C ILE A 455 -5.34 -5.60 -32.32
N SER A 456 -5.16 -6.02 -33.59
CA SER A 456 -5.50 -5.25 -34.80
C SER A 456 -6.55 -5.93 -35.70
N ARG A 457 -7.11 -5.16 -36.65
CA ARG A 457 -8.14 -5.61 -37.60
C ARG A 457 -7.59 -6.61 -38.63
N GLU A 458 -6.32 -6.50 -39.04
CA GLU A 458 -5.73 -7.44 -40.02
C GLU A 458 -5.68 -8.88 -39.49
N VAL A 459 -5.53 -9.06 -38.17
CA VAL A 459 -5.49 -10.37 -37.51
C VAL A 459 -6.83 -11.12 -37.67
N VAL A 460 -7.96 -10.40 -37.69
CA VAL A 460 -9.29 -10.99 -37.80
C VAL A 460 -9.60 -11.44 -39.24
N GLU A 461 -9.11 -10.71 -40.24
CA GLU A 461 -9.31 -11.03 -41.66
C GLU A 461 -8.42 -12.20 -42.13
N ALA A 462 -7.23 -12.37 -41.52
CA ALA A 462 -6.35 -13.52 -41.77
C ALA A 462 -6.97 -14.85 -41.31
N ILE A 463 -7.65 -14.86 -40.15
CA ILE A 463 -8.32 -16.04 -39.59
C ILE A 463 -9.42 -16.56 -40.53
N ALA A 464 -10.21 -15.66 -41.12
CA ALA A 464 -11.28 -16.03 -42.06
C ALA A 464 -10.78 -16.67 -43.37
N THR A 465 -9.52 -16.44 -43.75
CA THR A 465 -8.93 -17.01 -44.97
C THR A 465 -8.43 -18.45 -44.75
N GLN A 466 -8.09 -18.82 -43.51
CA GLN A 466 -7.71 -20.19 -43.14
C GLN A 466 -8.93 -21.13 -43.01
N GLU A 467 -10.13 -20.60 -42.75
CA GLU A 467 -11.40 -21.35 -42.66
C GLU A 467 -12.08 -21.57 -44.04
N GLY A 468 -11.31 -22.00 -45.04
CA GLY A 468 -11.81 -22.41 -46.35
C GLY A 468 -12.29 -21.29 -47.29
N GLY A 469 -12.13 -20.02 -46.90
CA GLY A 469 -12.51 -18.85 -47.69
C GLY A 469 -13.88 -18.25 -47.32
N ILE A 470 -14.22 -17.13 -47.95
CA ILE A 470 -15.39 -16.30 -47.62
C ILE A 470 -16.40 -16.38 -48.76
N GLU A 471 -17.64 -16.79 -48.48
CA GLU A 471 -18.75 -16.64 -49.43
C GLU A 471 -19.82 -15.69 -48.88
N GLU A 472 -20.36 -14.86 -49.77
CA GLU A 472 -21.34 -13.83 -49.46
C GLU A 472 -22.74 -14.30 -49.85
N GLU A 473 -23.69 -14.28 -48.90
CA GLU A 473 -25.06 -14.74 -49.12
C GLU A 473 -26.07 -13.65 -48.73
N GLU A 474 -27.11 -13.48 -49.55
CA GLU A 474 -28.13 -12.47 -49.34
C GLU A 474 -29.21 -12.99 -48.37
N SER A 475 -29.13 -12.54 -47.11
CA SER A 475 -29.99 -13.02 -46.02
C SER A 475 -31.43 -12.45 -46.06
N MET A 476 -31.60 -11.25 -46.64
CA MET A 476 -32.86 -10.54 -46.89
C MET A 476 -32.66 -9.60 -48.09
N PRO A 477 -33.72 -9.16 -48.80
CA PRO A 477 -33.59 -8.28 -49.97
C PRO A 477 -32.75 -7.03 -49.62
N GLY A 478 -31.58 -6.89 -50.24
CA GLY A 478 -30.63 -5.79 -50.02
C GLY A 478 -29.66 -5.94 -48.84
N VAL A 479 -29.58 -7.10 -48.19
CA VAL A 479 -28.68 -7.34 -47.02
C VAL A 479 -27.85 -8.61 -47.20
N ALA A 480 -26.61 -8.44 -47.66
CA ALA A 480 -25.61 -9.50 -47.79
C ALA A 480 -24.81 -9.70 -46.49
N VAL A 481 -24.57 -10.96 -46.12
CA VAL A 481 -23.75 -11.36 -44.96
C VAL A 481 -22.71 -12.37 -45.44
N LYS A 482 -21.46 -12.19 -45.02
CA LYS A 482 -20.35 -13.07 -45.40
C LYS A 482 -20.12 -14.15 -44.36
N TRP A 483 -20.02 -15.38 -44.81
CA TRP A 483 -19.76 -16.56 -43.99
C TRP A 483 -18.46 -17.23 -44.45
N SER A 484 -17.65 -17.69 -43.50
CA SER A 484 -16.61 -18.68 -43.79
C SER A 484 -17.26 -19.99 -44.26
N ALA A 485 -16.56 -20.74 -45.11
CA ALA A 485 -17.07 -22.00 -45.63
C ALA A 485 -17.35 -23.01 -44.50
N ASP A 486 -16.42 -23.12 -43.56
CA ASP A 486 -16.54 -24.06 -42.45
C ASP A 486 -17.69 -23.68 -41.48
N ALA A 487 -17.96 -22.38 -41.26
CA ALA A 487 -19.08 -21.96 -40.40
C ALA A 487 -20.44 -22.22 -41.04
N ARG A 488 -20.49 -22.22 -42.37
CA ARG A 488 -21.69 -22.58 -43.13
C ARG A 488 -21.94 -24.08 -43.07
N ASP A 489 -20.89 -24.90 -43.19
CA ASP A 489 -21.01 -26.35 -43.07
C ASP A 489 -21.42 -26.77 -41.66
N ALA A 490 -20.98 -26.05 -40.62
CA ALA A 490 -21.46 -26.25 -39.26
C ALA A 490 -23.00 -26.07 -39.12
N LEU A 491 -23.62 -25.15 -39.86
CA LEU A 491 -25.09 -25.05 -39.88
C LEU A 491 -25.76 -26.26 -40.56
N ARG A 492 -25.10 -26.93 -41.51
CA ARG A 492 -25.68 -28.08 -42.21
C ARG A 492 -25.77 -29.34 -41.34
N GLU A 493 -24.92 -29.44 -40.32
CA GLU A 493 -24.92 -30.52 -39.31
C GLU A 493 -26.11 -30.48 -38.33
N VAL A 494 -26.91 -29.40 -38.33
CA VAL A 494 -28.13 -29.30 -37.52
C VAL A 494 -29.29 -30.00 -38.23
N GLU A 495 -29.57 -31.26 -37.94
CA GLU A 495 -30.55 -32.08 -38.70
C GLU A 495 -31.97 -31.48 -38.73
N ASP A 496 -32.40 -30.82 -37.66
CA ASP A 496 -33.73 -30.18 -37.59
C ASP A 496 -33.78 -28.86 -38.37
N ALA A 497 -34.61 -28.81 -39.42
CA ALA A 497 -34.73 -27.67 -40.32
C ALA A 497 -35.32 -26.40 -39.67
N TYR A 498 -36.08 -26.51 -38.58
CA TYR A 498 -36.56 -25.35 -37.84
C TYR A 498 -35.46 -24.80 -36.93
N LEU A 499 -34.76 -25.66 -36.20
CA LEU A 499 -33.65 -25.26 -35.32
C LEU A 499 -32.47 -24.70 -36.12
N ARG A 500 -32.16 -25.27 -37.29
CA ARG A 500 -31.15 -24.76 -38.22
C ARG A 500 -31.45 -23.33 -38.66
N ARG A 501 -32.70 -23.04 -39.05
CA ARG A 501 -33.14 -21.68 -39.44
C ARG A 501 -33.07 -20.70 -38.27
N ARG A 502 -33.43 -21.15 -37.07
CA ARG A 502 -33.35 -20.34 -35.84
C ARG A 502 -31.90 -20.01 -35.46
N ALA A 503 -31.00 -20.98 -35.55
CA ALA A 503 -29.57 -20.80 -35.31
C ALA A 503 -28.95 -19.85 -36.35
N LYS A 504 -29.19 -20.06 -37.66
CA LYS A 504 -28.74 -19.17 -38.74
C LYS A 504 -29.20 -17.73 -38.49
N ALA A 505 -30.50 -17.50 -38.23
CA ALA A 505 -31.03 -16.17 -37.97
C ALA A 505 -30.43 -15.51 -36.72
N ARG A 506 -30.14 -16.28 -35.67
CA ARG A 506 -29.50 -15.78 -34.44
C ARG A 506 -28.06 -15.34 -34.71
N VAL A 507 -27.29 -16.14 -35.44
CA VAL A 507 -25.90 -15.84 -35.79
C VAL A 507 -25.81 -14.65 -36.74
N GLU A 508 -26.67 -14.58 -37.76
CA GLU A 508 -26.69 -13.43 -38.69
C GLU A 508 -27.19 -12.15 -38.02
N LYS A 509 -28.19 -12.22 -37.14
CA LYS A 509 -28.63 -11.06 -36.36
C LYS A 509 -27.51 -10.57 -35.44
N TYR A 510 -26.78 -11.48 -34.81
CA TYR A 510 -25.63 -11.15 -33.98
C TYR A 510 -24.54 -10.48 -34.80
N ALA A 511 -24.12 -11.09 -35.91
CA ALA A 511 -23.10 -10.55 -36.81
C ALA A 511 -23.48 -9.17 -37.35
N ARG A 512 -24.74 -8.97 -37.78
CA ARG A 512 -25.26 -7.66 -38.22
C ARG A 512 -25.29 -6.63 -37.10
N SER A 513 -25.79 -7.00 -35.91
CA SER A 513 -25.85 -6.10 -34.75
C SER A 513 -24.46 -5.66 -34.26
N LYS A 514 -23.45 -6.50 -34.49
CA LYS A 514 -22.06 -6.26 -34.07
C LYS A 514 -21.16 -5.80 -35.22
N ARG A 515 -21.70 -5.63 -36.43
CA ARG A 515 -20.97 -5.25 -37.66
C ARG A 515 -19.74 -6.12 -37.92
N ILE A 516 -19.86 -7.42 -37.63
CA ILE A 516 -18.80 -8.40 -37.89
C ILE A 516 -18.77 -8.64 -39.40
N PRO A 517 -17.61 -8.45 -40.06
CA PRO A 517 -17.55 -8.46 -41.52
C PRO A 517 -17.67 -9.86 -42.10
N VAL A 518 -17.23 -10.91 -41.38
CA VAL A 518 -17.30 -12.32 -41.78
C VAL A 518 -17.64 -13.19 -40.57
N ILE A 519 -18.58 -14.11 -40.73
CA ILE A 519 -18.95 -15.09 -39.71
C ILE A 519 -18.00 -16.29 -39.78
N THR A 520 -17.11 -16.42 -38.80
CA THR A 520 -16.13 -17.52 -38.66
C THR A 520 -16.69 -18.68 -37.83
N CYS A 521 -16.06 -19.86 -37.87
CA CYS A 521 -16.47 -21.00 -37.06
C CYS A 521 -16.40 -20.70 -35.57
N GLN A 522 -15.36 -19.98 -35.14
CA GLN A 522 -15.19 -19.59 -33.75
C GLN A 522 -16.38 -18.77 -33.22
N LEU A 523 -17.01 -17.98 -34.08
CA LEU A 523 -18.22 -17.22 -33.74
C LEU A 523 -19.48 -18.08 -33.84
N ALA A 524 -19.61 -18.88 -34.91
CA ALA A 524 -20.84 -19.59 -35.22
C ALA A 524 -21.08 -20.82 -34.32
N LEU A 525 -20.04 -21.63 -34.06
CA LEU A 525 -20.15 -22.90 -33.32
C LEU A 525 -20.78 -22.76 -31.93
N PRO A 526 -20.29 -21.88 -31.03
CA PRO A 526 -20.88 -21.76 -29.69
C PRO A 526 -22.33 -21.28 -29.73
N MET A 527 -22.67 -20.42 -30.70
CA MET A 527 -24.03 -19.89 -30.85
C MET A 527 -25.02 -20.91 -31.41
N ILE A 528 -24.56 -21.77 -32.32
CA ILE A 528 -25.36 -22.87 -32.87
C ILE A 528 -25.60 -23.91 -31.77
N GLU A 529 -24.56 -24.31 -31.03
CA GLU A 529 -24.66 -25.29 -29.93
C GLU A 529 -25.60 -24.82 -28.81
N GLU A 530 -25.49 -23.56 -28.38
CA GLU A 530 -26.38 -22.98 -27.37
C GLU A 530 -27.86 -22.92 -27.84
N THR A 531 -28.10 -22.78 -29.15
CA THR A 531 -29.45 -22.62 -29.71
C THR A 531 -30.12 -23.96 -30.00
N VAL A 532 -29.33 -24.96 -30.40
CA VAL A 532 -29.82 -26.26 -30.87
C VAL A 532 -29.77 -27.29 -29.74
N GLY A 533 -28.82 -27.18 -28.81
CA GLY A 533 -28.50 -28.21 -27.82
C GLY A 533 -27.56 -29.27 -28.40
N ARG A 534 -26.58 -29.72 -27.61
CA ARG A 534 -25.53 -30.66 -28.04
C ARG A 534 -26.07 -32.03 -28.46
N ASP A 535 -27.21 -32.42 -27.90
CA ASP A 535 -27.92 -33.67 -28.15
C ASP A 535 -28.54 -33.78 -29.55
N LYS A 536 -28.63 -32.67 -30.29
CA LYS A 536 -29.32 -32.57 -31.59
C LYS A 536 -28.41 -32.18 -32.76
N LEU A 537 -27.10 -32.36 -32.58
CA LEU A 537 -26.06 -32.05 -33.56
C LEU A 537 -25.53 -33.35 -34.14
N GLY A 538 -25.34 -33.40 -35.47
CA GLY A 538 -24.89 -34.59 -36.19
C GLY A 538 -23.47 -35.03 -35.84
N ALA A 539 -23.09 -36.25 -36.24
CA ALA A 539 -21.78 -36.85 -35.94
C ALA A 539 -20.59 -36.07 -36.53
N GLY A 540 -20.81 -35.19 -37.52
CA GLY A 540 -19.78 -34.29 -38.06
C GLY A 540 -19.41 -33.13 -37.14
N TRP A 541 -20.24 -32.83 -36.13
CA TRP A 541 -20.05 -31.69 -35.22
C TRP A 541 -18.76 -31.79 -34.38
N ASP A 542 -18.46 -32.97 -33.84
CA ASP A 542 -17.22 -33.22 -33.10
C ASP A 542 -15.97 -33.07 -33.98
N THR A 543 -16.10 -33.38 -35.27
CA THR A 543 -15.01 -33.27 -36.25
C THR A 543 -14.73 -31.80 -36.59
N LEU A 544 -15.76 -30.96 -36.69
CA LEU A 544 -15.63 -29.51 -36.89
C LEU A 544 -15.06 -28.80 -35.65
N LEU A 545 -15.46 -29.24 -34.45
CA LEU A 545 -14.91 -28.76 -33.17
C LEU A 545 -13.44 -29.16 -32.97
N ALA A 546 -13.04 -30.34 -33.47
CA ALA A 546 -11.65 -30.79 -33.44
C ALA A 546 -10.77 -30.00 -34.42
N ARG A 547 -11.28 -29.65 -35.62
CA ARG A 547 -10.55 -28.81 -36.60
C ARG A 547 -10.39 -27.35 -36.16
N THR A 548 -11.25 -26.87 -35.25
CA THR A 548 -11.20 -25.49 -34.70
C THR A 548 -10.40 -25.35 -33.41
N LYS A 549 -9.87 -26.45 -32.85
CA LYS A 549 -8.86 -26.40 -31.78
C LYS A 549 -7.52 -26.03 -32.37
N PHE A 550 -7.19 -24.75 -32.29
CA PHE A 550 -5.85 -24.24 -32.61
C PHE A 550 -4.86 -24.71 -31.52
N GLU A 551 -3.80 -25.41 -31.92
CA GLU A 551 -2.56 -25.45 -31.14
C GLU A 551 -1.95 -24.04 -31.16
N PRO A 552 -1.48 -23.49 -30.03
CA PRO A 552 -0.86 -22.17 -30.03
C PRO A 552 0.27 -22.17 -31.05
N ALA A 553 0.21 -21.25 -32.02
CA ALA A 553 1.30 -21.08 -32.97
C ALA A 553 2.61 -20.92 -32.17
N GLU A 554 3.58 -21.79 -32.45
CA GLU A 554 4.94 -21.61 -31.97
C GLU A 554 5.37 -20.18 -32.30
N ALA A 555 5.93 -19.50 -31.29
CA ALA A 555 6.50 -18.19 -31.48
C ALA A 555 7.42 -18.23 -32.72
N PRO A 556 7.30 -17.29 -33.67
CA PRO A 556 8.21 -17.26 -34.78
C PRO A 556 9.63 -17.16 -34.20
N VAL A 557 10.44 -18.14 -34.57
CA VAL A 557 11.88 -18.17 -34.35
C VAL A 557 12.42 -16.78 -34.65
N ALA A 558 13.25 -16.26 -33.73
CA ALA A 558 13.93 -14.99 -33.87
C ALA A 558 14.61 -14.90 -35.25
N VAL A 559 13.97 -14.18 -36.17
CA VAL A 559 14.61 -13.76 -37.41
C VAL A 559 15.28 -12.43 -37.12
N ALA A 560 16.60 -12.43 -37.29
CA ALA A 560 17.47 -11.28 -37.19
C ALA A 560 16.95 -10.09 -38.02
N ALA A 561 17.06 -8.90 -37.42
CA ALA A 561 17.20 -7.57 -38.02
C ALA A 561 16.44 -7.26 -39.33
N ALA A 562 15.45 -6.37 -39.24
CA ALA A 562 15.12 -5.45 -40.32
C ALA A 562 14.90 -4.04 -39.73
N ALA A 563 15.66 -3.08 -40.26
CA ALA A 563 15.76 -1.68 -39.84
C ALA A 563 14.44 -0.90 -39.95
N GLY A 564 14.30 0.11 -39.09
CA GLY A 564 13.08 0.89 -38.92
C GLY A 564 12.83 2.01 -39.94
N ALA A 565 11.68 2.66 -39.78
CA ALA A 565 11.46 4.03 -40.22
C ALA A 565 12.11 5.01 -39.24
N GLY A 566 13.44 4.98 -39.13
CA GLY A 566 14.23 5.88 -38.30
C GLY A 566 15.28 6.61 -39.14
N PHE A 567 15.56 7.87 -38.81
CA PHE A 567 16.64 8.63 -39.44
C PHE A 567 17.99 7.96 -39.17
N ALA A 568 18.87 7.91 -40.18
CA ALA A 568 20.21 7.35 -40.02
C ALA A 568 21.11 8.38 -39.33
N TRP A 569 21.53 8.13 -38.09
CA TRP A 569 22.44 9.03 -37.37
C TRP A 569 23.90 8.68 -37.69
N THR A 570 24.70 9.69 -38.04
CA THR A 570 26.15 9.52 -38.12
C THR A 570 26.77 9.28 -36.75
N GLU A 571 27.93 8.62 -36.68
CA GLU A 571 28.63 8.35 -35.41
C GLU A 571 28.94 9.66 -34.67
N ASP A 572 29.37 10.70 -35.40
CA ASP A 572 29.67 12.01 -34.83
C ASP A 572 28.42 12.71 -34.25
N ALA A 573 27.28 12.64 -34.94
CA ALA A 573 26.01 13.19 -34.45
C ALA A 573 25.51 12.43 -33.21
N THR A 574 25.67 11.11 -33.19
CA THR A 574 25.31 10.26 -32.05
C THR A 574 26.19 10.57 -30.84
N ALA A 575 27.50 10.71 -31.04
CA ALA A 575 28.44 11.11 -29.99
C ALA A 575 28.12 12.52 -29.45
N ARG A 576 27.75 13.45 -30.33
CA ARG A 576 27.36 14.82 -29.96
C ARG A 576 26.09 14.87 -29.13
N LEU A 577 25.09 14.06 -29.46
CA LEU A 577 23.85 13.92 -28.70
C LEU A 577 24.10 13.25 -27.34
N ASN A 578 24.98 12.26 -27.28
CA ASN A 578 25.33 11.57 -26.04
C ASN A 578 26.08 12.45 -25.01
N ARG A 579 26.59 13.62 -25.41
CA ARG A 579 27.12 14.62 -24.47
C ARG A 579 26.03 15.35 -23.68
N VAL A 580 24.77 15.33 -24.15
CA VAL A 580 23.62 15.82 -23.38
C VAL A 580 23.33 14.81 -22.26
N PRO A 581 23.09 15.22 -20.99
CA PRO A 581 22.80 14.29 -19.90
C PRO A 581 21.68 13.30 -20.23
N ALA A 582 21.88 12.02 -19.89
CA ALA A 582 20.94 10.96 -20.21
C ALA A 582 19.58 11.13 -19.50
N GLY A 583 18.52 10.58 -20.10
CA GLY A 583 17.14 10.73 -19.64
C GLY A 583 16.40 11.83 -20.42
N PHE A 584 15.37 12.39 -19.79
CA PHE A 584 14.40 13.29 -20.43
C PHE A 584 15.01 14.39 -21.31
N MET A 585 16.12 15.01 -20.88
CA MET A 585 16.78 16.07 -21.64
C MET A 585 17.40 15.58 -22.96
N ARG A 586 17.99 14.38 -22.99
CA ARG A 586 18.56 13.81 -24.22
C ARG A 586 17.48 13.33 -25.18
N ASP A 587 16.41 12.76 -24.64
CA ASP A 587 15.29 12.24 -25.44
C ASP A 587 14.54 13.39 -26.12
N MET A 588 14.23 14.46 -25.39
CA MET A 588 13.67 15.69 -25.99
C MET A 588 14.60 16.32 -27.02
N THR A 589 15.90 16.36 -26.74
CA THR A 589 16.87 16.93 -27.68
C THR A 589 16.97 16.08 -28.96
N ARG A 590 16.84 14.76 -28.86
CA ARG A 590 16.78 13.85 -30.00
C ARG A 590 15.54 14.11 -30.85
N GLU A 591 14.37 14.22 -30.22
CA GLU A 591 13.11 14.50 -30.91
C GLU A 591 13.15 15.82 -31.68
N GLU A 592 13.70 16.89 -31.09
CA GLU A 592 13.78 18.18 -31.80
C GLU A 592 14.79 18.14 -32.96
N VAL A 593 15.89 17.40 -32.84
CA VAL A 593 16.82 17.17 -33.97
C VAL A 593 16.15 16.37 -35.09
N GLU A 594 15.40 15.32 -34.76
CA GLU A 594 14.66 14.52 -35.74
C GLU A 594 13.54 15.32 -36.42
N LYS A 595 12.93 16.26 -35.70
CA LYS A 595 11.94 17.19 -36.24
C LYS A 595 12.54 18.22 -37.19
N VAL A 596 13.74 18.75 -36.88
CA VAL A 596 14.49 19.61 -37.81
C VAL A 596 14.91 18.81 -39.05
N ALA A 597 15.32 17.54 -38.88
CA ALA A 597 15.65 16.64 -39.99
C ALA A 597 14.43 16.36 -40.89
N ALA A 598 13.28 16.06 -40.28
CA ALA A 598 12.01 15.87 -40.98
C ALA A 598 11.59 17.14 -41.75
N GLY A 599 11.72 18.33 -41.12
CA GLY A 599 11.39 19.62 -41.73
C GLY A 599 12.27 19.96 -42.95
N LYS A 600 13.50 19.44 -43.00
CA LYS A 600 14.41 19.58 -44.14
C LYS A 600 14.36 18.40 -45.12
N GLY A 601 13.51 17.40 -44.86
CA GLY A 601 13.41 16.17 -45.65
C GLY A 601 14.70 15.34 -45.66
N ALA A 602 15.58 15.51 -44.67
CA ALA A 602 16.85 14.81 -44.58
C ALA A 602 16.64 13.41 -43.98
N THR A 603 17.11 12.37 -44.65
CA THR A 603 17.00 10.98 -44.16
C THR A 603 18.16 10.56 -43.25
N THR A 604 19.24 11.34 -43.26
CA THR A 604 20.46 11.11 -42.46
C THR A 604 20.76 12.35 -41.61
N ILE A 605 21.03 12.14 -40.32
CA ILE A 605 21.36 13.19 -39.36
C ILE A 605 22.89 13.24 -39.21
N ASP A 606 23.49 14.24 -39.84
CA ASP A 606 24.91 14.57 -39.69
C ASP A 606 25.15 15.50 -38.48
N LEU A 607 26.42 15.76 -38.18
CA LEU A 607 26.80 16.58 -37.04
C LEU A 607 26.23 18.01 -37.14
N ALA A 608 26.18 18.60 -38.35
CA ALA A 608 25.70 19.96 -38.54
C ALA A 608 24.20 20.07 -38.25
N LEU A 609 23.40 19.12 -38.75
CA LEU A 609 21.96 19.04 -38.49
C LEU A 609 21.67 18.76 -37.01
N CYS A 610 22.51 17.94 -36.37
CA CYS A 610 22.43 17.68 -34.94
C CYS A 610 22.70 18.93 -34.09
N GLU A 611 23.71 19.74 -34.44
CA GLU A 611 23.98 20.99 -33.71
C GLU A 611 22.90 22.04 -33.88
N GLU A 612 22.32 22.13 -35.07
CA GLU A 612 21.18 23.01 -35.35
C GLU A 612 19.94 22.62 -34.52
N GLY A 613 19.59 21.32 -34.50
CA GLY A 613 18.48 20.83 -33.69
C GLY A 613 18.70 20.99 -32.18
N ILE A 614 19.94 20.84 -31.70
CA ILE A 614 20.31 21.13 -30.30
C ILE A 614 20.19 22.63 -30.01
N GLY A 615 20.49 23.50 -30.98
CA GLY A 615 20.28 24.95 -30.88
C GLY A 615 18.80 25.30 -30.67
N HIS A 616 17.93 24.73 -31.51
CA HIS A 616 16.48 24.90 -31.41
C HIS A 616 15.91 24.38 -30.08
N ALA A 617 16.39 23.22 -29.62
CA ALA A 617 16.00 22.66 -28.32
C ALA A 617 16.37 23.60 -27.16
N ARG A 618 17.53 24.27 -27.23
CA ARG A 618 17.97 25.25 -26.21
C ARG A 618 17.13 26.53 -26.24
N GLU A 619 16.76 27.03 -27.41
CA GLU A 619 15.88 28.20 -27.54
C GLU A 619 14.50 27.92 -26.98
N THR A 620 13.91 26.77 -27.35
CA THR A 620 12.59 26.34 -26.85
C THR A 620 12.62 26.16 -25.33
N MET A 621 13.71 25.63 -24.78
CA MET A 621 13.87 25.48 -23.33
C MET A 621 14.01 26.85 -22.62
N ASN A 622 14.75 27.79 -23.21
CA ASN A 622 14.85 29.16 -22.68
C ASN A 622 13.49 29.89 -22.71
N GLU A 623 12.67 29.70 -23.74
CA GLU A 623 11.32 30.27 -23.82
C GLU A 623 10.38 29.68 -22.77
N VAL A 624 10.43 28.35 -22.57
CA VAL A 624 9.64 27.66 -21.53
C VAL A 624 10.06 28.12 -20.12
N ILE A 625 11.35 28.31 -19.88
CA ILE A 625 11.86 28.84 -18.60
C ILE A 625 11.42 30.29 -18.40
N ALA A 626 11.52 31.14 -19.42
CA ALA A 626 11.06 32.53 -19.36
C ALA A 626 9.54 32.63 -19.10
N GLY A 627 8.75 31.77 -19.72
CA GLY A 627 7.30 31.65 -19.48
C GLY A 627 6.94 31.17 -18.07
N TYR A 628 7.80 30.35 -17.45
CA TYR A 628 7.64 29.91 -16.06
C TYR A 628 7.96 31.02 -15.05
N VAL A 629 8.94 31.88 -15.34
CA VAL A 629 9.31 33.00 -14.46
C VAL A 629 8.24 34.11 -14.48
N SER A 630 7.60 34.34 -15.63
CA SER A 630 6.51 35.33 -15.79
C SER A 630 5.22 34.99 -15.00
N LYS A 631 4.98 33.72 -14.67
CA LYS A 631 3.75 33.27 -13.98
C LYS A 631 3.83 33.28 -12.46
N LYS A 632 4.95 33.66 -11.84
CA LYS A 632 5.00 33.94 -10.40
C LYS A 632 4.41 35.34 -10.13
N LYS A 633 3.16 35.40 -9.70
CA LYS A 633 2.62 36.62 -9.04
C LYS A 633 3.52 36.99 -7.85
N PRO A 634 3.78 38.28 -7.59
CA PRO A 634 4.56 38.71 -6.43
C PRO A 634 3.84 38.33 -5.14
N ARG A 635 4.65 38.06 -4.10
CA ARG A 635 4.21 37.68 -2.75
C ARG A 635 3.32 38.71 -2.09
#